data_AF-A0A3P7X8U1-F1
#
_entry.id   AF-A0A3P7X8U1-F1
#
_cell.length_a   1.000
_cell.length_b   1.000
_cell.length_c   1.000
_cell.angle_alpha   90.00
_cell.angle_beta   90.00
_cell.angle_gamma   90.00
#
_symmetry.space_group_name_H-M   'P 1'
#
loop_
_entity.id
_entity.type
_entity.pdbx_description
1 polymer ?
#
loop_
_entity_poly.entity_id
_entity_poly.type
_entity_poly.pdbx_seq_one_letter_code
_entity_poly.pdbx_strand_id
1 'polypeptide(L)' 'MGTFTLPYFLRTAIWNKKGYWITAVPLVYFARCWENAGYTKVEMMKGHSRMYADRIRSLPKHADPWKY' A
#
# COMPACT_ATOMS: atom_id res chain seq x y z
N MET A 1 -37.85 3.46 7.35
CA MET A 1 -36.38 3.28 7.23
C MET A 1 -36.02 2.01 7.98
N GLY A 2 -35.48 1.01 7.30
CA GLY A 2 -35.28 -0.33 7.87
C GLY A 2 -34.24 -0.31 8.99
N THR A 3 -34.54 -1.01 10.09
CA THR A 3 -33.65 -1.21 11.23
C THR A 3 -32.36 -1.88 10.76
N PHE A 4 -31.26 -1.13 10.73
CA PHE A 4 -29.94 -1.63 10.38
C PHE A 4 -29.47 -2.60 11.46
N THR A 5 -29.62 -3.90 11.20
CA THR A 5 -29.10 -4.94 12.09
C THR A 5 -27.77 -5.45 11.54
N LEU A 6 -26.77 -5.62 12.42
CA LEU A 6 -25.47 -6.22 12.10
C LEU A 6 -25.56 -7.52 11.26
N PRO A 7 -26.43 -8.50 11.57
CA PRO A 7 -26.56 -9.70 10.76
C PRO A 7 -27.09 -9.42 9.34
N TYR A 8 -28.02 -8.47 9.19
CA TYR A 8 -28.52 -8.07 7.87
C TYR A 8 -27.42 -7.39 7.04
N PHE A 9 -26.61 -6.54 7.67
CA PHE A 9 -25.47 -5.90 7.01
C PHE A 9 -24.44 -6.91 6.52
N LEU A 10 -24.01 -7.86 7.37
CA LEU A 10 -23.03 -8.88 6.99
C LEU A 10 -23.52 -9.75 5.83
N ARG A 11 -24.79 -10.16 5.85
CA ARG A 11 -25.40 -10.91 4.74
C ARG A 11 -25.42 -10.08 3.45
N THR A 12 -25.72 -8.79 3.54
CA THR A 12 -25.84 -7.93 2.35
C THR A 12 -24.47 -7.54 1.78
N ALA A 13 -23.50 -7.24 2.64
CA ALA A 13 -22.18 -6.76 2.26
C ALA A 13 -21.22 -7.87 1.84
N ILE A 14 -21.31 -9.05 2.47
CA ILE A 14 -20.40 -10.18 2.22
C ILE A 14 -21.07 -11.20 1.30
N TRP A 15 -22.24 -11.72 1.69
CA TRP A 15 -22.87 -12.85 0.98
C TRP A 15 -23.44 -12.45 -0.39
N ASN A 16 -24.22 -11.37 -0.44
CA ASN A 16 -24.82 -10.91 -1.70
C ASN A 16 -23.79 -10.30 -2.67
N LYS A 17 -22.61 -9.92 -2.18
CA LYS A 17 -21.53 -9.32 -2.99
C LYS A 17 -20.30 -10.23 -3.12
N LYS A 18 -20.42 -11.53 -2.83
CA LYS A 18 -19.32 -12.50 -2.89
C LYS A 18 -18.51 -12.44 -4.19
N GLY A 19 -19.17 -12.25 -5.34
CA GLY A 19 -18.48 -12.11 -6.63
C GLY A 19 -17.52 -10.92 -6.68
N TYR A 20 -17.92 -9.77 -6.13
CA TYR A 20 -17.06 -8.59 -6.03
C TYR A 20 -15.89 -8.81 -5.07
N TRP A 21 -16.08 -9.55 -3.98
CA TRP A 21 -14.99 -9.88 -3.07
C TRP A 21 -13.98 -10.85 -3.71
N ILE A 22 -14.46 -11.84 -4.46
CA ILE A 22 -13.61 -12.79 -5.20
C ILE A 22 -12.75 -12.07 -6.24
N THR A 23 -13.25 -11.01 -6.88
CA THR A 23 -12.47 -10.22 -7.84
C THR A 23 -11.61 -9.15 -7.16
N ALA A 24 -12.07 -8.56 -6.06
CA ALA A 24 -11.33 -7.52 -5.34
C ALA A 24 -10.05 -8.06 -4.69
N VAL A 25 -10.08 -9.26 -4.10
CA VAL A 25 -8.90 -9.86 -3.45
C VAL A 25 -7.69 -9.99 -4.39
N PRO A 26 -7.79 -10.62 -5.58
CA PRO A 26 -6.66 -10.70 -6.49
C PRO A 26 -6.28 -9.33 -7.05
N LEU A 27 -7.24 -8.43 -7.32
CA LEU A 27 -6.93 -7.07 -7.76
C LEU A 27 -6.09 -6.29 -6.75
N VAL A 28 -6.45 -6.35 -5.47
CA VAL A 28 -5.69 -5.70 -4.39
C VAL A 28 -4.29 -6.31 -4.27
N TYR A 29 -4.16 -7.63 -4.41
CA TYR A 29 -2.88 -8.30 -4.41
C TYR A 29 -1.99 -7.86 -5.58
N PHE A 30 -2.52 -7.88 -6.81
CA PHE A 30 -1.79 -7.43 -7.98
C PHE A 30 -1.40 -5.95 -7.91
N ALA A 31 -2.29 -5.09 -7.41
CA ALA A 31 -2.00 -3.67 -7.19
C ALA A 31 -0.83 -3.50 -6.20
N ARG A 32 -0.81 -4.24 -5.09
CA ARG A 32 0.32 -4.26 -4.14
C ARG A 32 1.62 -4.70 -4.79
N CYS A 33 1.59 -5.78 -5.56
CA CYS A 33 2.78 -6.30 -6.25
C CYS A 33 3.30 -5.30 -7.30
N TRP A 34 2.39 -4.68 -8.05
CA TRP A 34 2.72 -3.65 -9.02
C TRP A 34 3.40 -2.45 -8.37
N GLU A 35 2.84 -1.97 -7.26
CA GLU A 35 3.38 -0.81 -6.56
C GLU A 35 4.74 -1.11 -5.94
N ASN A 36 4.91 -2.29 -5.34
CA ASN A 36 6.23 -2.73 -4.84
C ASN A 36 7.27 -2.83 -5.96
N ALA A 37 6.90 -3.29 -7.15
CA ALA A 37 7.80 -3.34 -8.31
C ALA A 37 8.17 -1.95 -8.85
N GLY A 38 7.27 -0.98 -8.73
CA GLY A 38 7.57 0.43 -9.00
C GLY A 38 8.54 0.99 -7.97
N TYR A 39 8.23 0.80 -6.68
CA TYR A 39 9.04 1.26 -5.57
C TYR A 39 10.47 0.75 -5.65
N THR A 40 10.71 -0.53 -5.94
CA THR A 40 12.08 -1.08 -6.01
C THR A 40 12.99 -0.32 -6.98
N LYS A 41 12.46 0.18 -8.11
CA LYS A 41 13.23 1.02 -9.05
C LYS A 41 13.58 2.38 -8.47
N VAL A 42 12.63 3.00 -7.78
CA VAL A 42 12.85 4.30 -7.14
C VAL A 42 13.79 4.15 -5.94
N GLU A 43 13.74 3.03 -5.22
CA GLU A 43 14.64 2.77 -4.09
C GLU A 43 16.11 2.76 -4.50
N MET A 44 16.43 2.40 -5.76
CA MET A 44 17.78 2.52 -6.30
C MET A 44 18.26 3.97 -6.43
N MET A 45 17.35 4.95 -6.36
CA MET A 45 17.67 6.38 -6.39
C MET A 45 17.86 6.97 -4.98
N LYS A 46 17.67 6.18 -3.91
CA LYS A 46 17.91 6.60 -2.52
C LYS A 46 19.34 7.12 -2.38
N GLY A 47 19.51 8.28 -1.74
CA GLY A 47 20.84 8.83 -1.45
C GLY A 47 21.55 9.51 -2.64
N HIS A 48 20.99 9.47 -3.85
CA HIS A 48 21.63 10.02 -5.06
C HIS A 48 21.22 11.46 -5.41
N SER A 49 20.25 12.04 -4.69
CA SER A 49 19.78 13.41 -4.94
C SER A 49 20.81 14.45 -4.48
N ARG A 50 21.21 15.37 -5.38
CA ARG A 50 22.10 16.50 -5.04
C ARG A 50 21.47 17.48 -4.04
N MET A 51 20.15 17.69 -4.12
CA MET A 51 19.40 18.60 -3.25
C MET A 51 19.47 18.23 -1.77
N TYR A 52 19.57 16.93 -1.45
CA TYR A 52 19.57 16.42 -0.07
C TYR A 52 20.92 15.80 0.34
N ALA A 53 21.99 16.06 -0.41
CA ALA A 53 23.30 15.43 -0.19
C ALA A 53 23.84 15.67 1.23
N ASP A 54 23.64 16.88 1.77
CA ASP A 54 24.10 17.22 3.12
C ASP A 54 23.29 16.50 4.21
N ARG A 55 21.97 16.35 4.01
CA ARG A 55 21.12 15.55 4.92
C ARG A 55 21.52 14.07 4.88
N ILE A 56 21.77 13.53 3.70
CA ILE A 56 22.21 12.13 3.51
C ILE A 56 23.56 11.86 4.21
N ARG A 57 24.49 12.82 4.18
CA ARG A 57 25.78 12.71 4.88
C ARG A 57 25.65 12.69 6.41
N SER A 58 24.59 13.32 6.95
CA SER A 58 24.34 13.37 8.39
C SER A 58 23.67 12.10 8.95
N LEU A 59 23.10 11.28 8.07
CA LEU A 59 22.42 10.04 8.44
C LEU A 59 23.44 8.92 8.76
N PRO A 60 23.14 8.03 9.72
CA PRO A 60 23.99 6.88 9.98
C PRO A 60 24.02 5.94 8.75
N LYS A 61 25.17 5.32 8.48
CA LYS A 61 25.44 4.55 7.24
C LYS A 61 24.44 3.42 6.91
N HIS A 62 23.66 2.96 7.89
CA HIS A 62 22.67 1.88 7.74
C HIS A 62 21.21 2.38 7.84
N ALA A 63 20.99 3.69 7.94
CA ALA A 63 19.65 4.26 7.95
C ALA A 63 19.11 4.46 6.54
N ASP A 64 17.84 4.14 6.36
CA ASP A 64 17.13 4.43 5.10
C ASP A 64 16.93 5.94 4.94
N PRO A 65 17.45 6.56 3.86
CA PRO A 65 17.33 7.99 3.61
C PRO A 65 15.89 8.51 3.46
N TRP A 66 14.91 7.64 3.21
CA TRP A 66 13.51 8.03 3.04
C TRP A 66 12.65 7.88 4.28
N LYS A 67 13.19 7.24 5.33
CA LYS A 67 12.45 7.04 6.59
C LYS A 67 12.54 8.27 7.52
N TYR A 68 13.43 9.22 7.22
CA TYR A 68 13.76 10.42 7.99
C TYR A 68 13.72 11.68 7.12
#